data_AF-A0A5N5QB38-F1
#
_entry.id   AF-A0A5N5QB38-F1
#
_cell.length_a   1.000
_cell.length_b   1.000
_cell.length_c   1.000
_cell.angle_alpha   90.00
_cell.angle_beta   90.00
_cell.angle_gamma   90.00
#
_symmetry.space_group_name_H-M   'P 1'
#
loop_
_entity.id
_entity.type
_entity.pdbx_description
1 polymer ?
#
loop_
_entity_poly.entity_id
_entity_poly.type
_entity_poly.pdbx_seq_one_letter_code
_entity_poly.pdbx_strand_id
1 'polypeptide(L)'
;MPATRRTKKSASTRKEPEAQLQNKRWVWTRPRDMVRLKKKRGKVSAAGSISQSMLQLGIGESISPNWDDQPEWTNKKLTRKWGKKCVERWCLLPPYDTRITEAQWKAYYEERTALEKINTMKSQESAAIVSEELMQNTWKILRKAAENVEFTILGCKLDDEQLKQRIARTLMGSLYFLELWGSNEEDLRPRTPRYVTAKTRLYSPFGIGTSIDLYYDYYYRYRVCMADERHSSLDGALRTISDCKPEDPSFCAAAPNPENMDEVMAANGCTIFMGVEDFFKGFVSRSIREKDLELFEALFFGCKGWISARKLVDLLLAAGEDFGRRRALLQERNLLAELEKNYDKEHRGEEVCVPQ
;
A
#
# COMPACT_ATOMS: atom_id res chain seq x y z
N MET A 1 -19.62 66.62 -17.24
CA MET A 1 -20.28 65.36 -16.81
C MET A 1 -20.34 64.40 -18.00
N PRO A 2 -20.29 63.08 -17.76
CA PRO A 2 -19.31 62.08 -18.24
C PRO A 2 -19.65 61.48 -19.64
N ALA A 3 -18.84 60.68 -20.34
CA ALA A 3 -18.07 59.53 -19.85
C ALA A 3 -16.81 59.17 -20.66
N THR A 4 -15.75 59.01 -19.89
CA THR A 4 -14.50 58.30 -20.18
C THR A 4 -14.73 56.79 -20.29
N ARG A 5 -14.27 56.15 -21.37
CA ARG A 5 -13.95 54.71 -21.38
C ARG A 5 -12.44 54.54 -21.54
N ARG A 6 -11.84 53.97 -20.49
CA ARG A 6 -10.40 53.86 -20.21
C ARG A 6 -9.90 52.49 -20.70
N THR A 7 -8.74 52.48 -21.37
CA THR A 7 -7.57 51.55 -21.24
C THR A 7 -7.81 50.02 -21.26
N LYS A 8 -6.96 49.17 -21.86
CA LYS A 8 -5.48 49.13 -21.80
C LYS A 8 -4.97 48.04 -22.76
N LYS A 9 -3.89 48.33 -23.50
CA LYS A 9 -2.92 47.34 -24.00
C LYS A 9 -1.96 46.99 -22.87
N SER A 10 -1.58 45.72 -22.73
CA SER A 10 -0.18 45.29 -22.54
C SER A 10 -0.12 43.77 -22.47
N ALA A 11 0.44 43.15 -23.52
CA ALA A 11 0.95 41.80 -23.48
C ALA A 11 2.20 41.76 -22.59
N SER A 12 2.22 40.86 -21.62
CA SER A 12 3.38 40.55 -20.79
C SER A 12 3.61 39.05 -20.90
N THR A 13 4.51 38.66 -21.79
CA THR A 13 5.07 37.31 -21.91
C THR A 13 5.93 37.03 -20.68
N ARG A 14 5.35 36.33 -19.70
CA ARG A 14 6.08 35.75 -18.57
C ARG A 14 6.42 34.31 -18.96
N LYS A 15 7.70 34.06 -19.22
CA LYS A 15 8.25 32.69 -19.33
C LYS A 15 8.12 32.03 -17.96
N GLU A 16 7.28 31.00 -17.87
CA GLU A 16 7.28 30.08 -16.73
C GLU A 16 8.54 29.21 -16.78
N PRO A 17 9.12 28.86 -15.62
CA PRO A 17 10.27 27.97 -15.58
C PRO A 17 9.80 26.54 -15.86
N GLU A 18 10.32 25.96 -16.94
CA GLU A 18 10.27 24.52 -17.19
C GLU A 18 10.77 23.77 -15.95
N ALA A 19 9.84 23.11 -15.26
CA ALA A 19 10.19 22.14 -14.23
C ALA A 19 10.94 20.99 -14.92
N GLN A 20 12.25 20.96 -14.70
CA GLN A 20 13.12 19.88 -15.15
C GLN A 20 12.61 18.56 -14.57
N LEU A 21 11.92 17.78 -15.41
CA LEU A 21 11.65 16.36 -15.21
C LEU A 21 12.98 15.64 -15.01
N GLN A 22 13.39 15.49 -13.76
CA GLN A 22 14.52 14.63 -13.40
C GLN A 22 14.21 13.23 -13.90
N ASN A 23 15.13 12.69 -14.71
CA ASN A 23 15.11 11.34 -15.25
C ASN A 23 14.88 10.30 -14.14
N LYS A 24 13.61 9.92 -13.92
CA LYS A 24 13.23 8.81 -13.04
C LYS A 24 13.66 7.51 -13.73
N ARG A 25 14.80 6.95 -13.31
CA ARG A 25 15.33 5.68 -13.82
C ARG A 25 14.60 4.53 -13.14
N TRP A 26 13.70 3.88 -13.87
CA TRP A 26 12.98 2.69 -13.43
C TRP A 26 13.77 1.41 -13.74
N VAL A 27 13.70 0.41 -12.85
CA VAL A 27 14.35 -0.90 -13.02
C VAL A 27 13.27 -1.97 -13.15
N TRP A 28 13.31 -2.70 -14.26
CA TRP A 28 12.36 -3.77 -14.60
C TRP A 28 12.90 -5.11 -14.11
N THR A 29 12.07 -5.89 -13.41
CA THR A 29 12.38 -7.29 -13.10
C THR A 29 11.52 -8.20 -13.96
N ARG A 30 12.16 -9.08 -14.75
CA ARG A 30 11.46 -10.09 -15.55
C ARG A 30 11.19 -11.32 -14.67
N PRO A 31 10.00 -11.95 -14.77
CA PRO A 31 9.88 -13.36 -14.48
C PRO A 31 10.81 -14.14 -15.42
N ARG A 32 11.67 -15.03 -14.90
CA ARG A 32 12.45 -15.92 -15.75
C ARG A 32 11.52 -16.86 -16.51
N ASP A 33 11.98 -17.21 -17.72
CA ASP A 33 11.32 -18.03 -18.71
C ASP A 33 10.52 -19.21 -18.13
N MET A 34 9.21 -19.23 -18.37
CA MET A 34 8.50 -20.50 -18.47
C MET A 34 9.03 -21.25 -19.69
N VAL A 35 10.15 -21.94 -19.49
CA VAL A 35 10.66 -22.93 -20.43
C VAL A 35 9.54 -23.95 -20.63
N ARG A 36 8.93 -23.94 -21.81
CA ARG A 36 8.24 -25.10 -22.36
C ARG A 36 9.21 -26.27 -22.22
N LEU A 37 8.90 -27.19 -21.30
CA LEU A 37 9.58 -28.47 -21.15
C LEU A 37 9.41 -29.27 -22.44
N LYS A 38 10.27 -29.02 -23.43
CA LYS A 38 10.69 -30.05 -24.38
C LYS A 38 11.95 -30.69 -23.84
N LYS A 39 11.83 -31.99 -23.57
CA LYS A 39 12.89 -32.86 -23.06
C LYS A 39 14.14 -32.82 -23.95
N LYS A 40 15.28 -32.70 -23.24
CA LYS A 40 16.62 -33.30 -23.46
C LYS A 40 17.72 -32.49 -24.17
N ARG A 41 18.75 -32.28 -23.33
CA ARG A 41 20.20 -32.50 -23.50
C ARG A 41 20.98 -31.58 -24.44
N GLY A 42 21.77 -30.71 -23.82
CA GLY A 42 23.01 -30.17 -24.36
C GLY A 42 23.66 -29.21 -23.37
N LYS A 43 24.85 -29.54 -22.84
CA LYS A 43 25.70 -28.62 -22.08
C LYS A 43 26.09 -27.46 -22.98
N VAL A 44 25.75 -26.22 -22.61
CA VAL A 44 26.52 -25.03 -22.98
C VAL A 44 26.54 -24.09 -21.78
N SER A 45 27.73 -23.84 -21.26
CA SER A 45 28.03 -22.76 -20.33
C SER A 45 27.97 -21.43 -21.07
N ALA A 46 27.14 -20.50 -20.62
CA ALA A 46 27.23 -19.09 -21.01
C ALA A 46 27.10 -18.24 -19.74
N ALA A 47 28.24 -17.71 -19.31
CA ALA A 47 28.30 -16.61 -18.35
C ALA A 47 27.66 -15.38 -19.00
N GLY A 48 26.51 -14.96 -18.49
CA GLY A 48 25.85 -13.72 -18.87
C GLY A 48 26.07 -12.68 -17.78
N SER A 49 26.80 -11.61 -18.10
CA SER A 49 27.14 -10.54 -17.17
C SER A 49 25.88 -9.85 -16.63
N ILE A 50 25.63 -9.99 -15.34
CA ILE A 50 24.67 -9.17 -14.60
C ILE A 50 25.41 -7.89 -14.17
N SER A 51 24.80 -6.75 -14.43
CA SER A 51 25.25 -5.44 -13.97
C SER A 51 25.40 -5.44 -12.44
N GLN A 52 26.62 -5.30 -11.95
CA GLN A 52 27.05 -5.29 -10.54
C GLN A 52 26.46 -4.15 -9.69
N SER A 53 25.43 -3.43 -10.14
CA SER A 53 24.85 -2.29 -9.40
C SER A 53 23.65 -2.64 -8.51
N MET A 54 23.22 -3.91 -8.45
CA MET A 54 22.20 -4.39 -7.49
C MET A 54 22.81 -5.11 -6.26
N LEU A 55 24.14 -5.24 -6.19
CA LEU A 55 24.84 -6.17 -5.29
C LEU A 55 25.40 -5.57 -3.99
N GLN A 56 24.98 -4.37 -3.60
CA GLN A 56 25.36 -3.82 -2.31
C GLN A 56 24.13 -3.15 -1.71
N LEU A 57 23.57 -3.76 -0.66
CA LEU A 57 22.96 -3.15 0.54
C LEU A 57 22.12 -4.24 1.22
N GLY A 58 22.63 -4.74 2.36
CA GLY A 58 22.10 -5.92 3.04
C GLY A 58 20.72 -5.71 3.65
N ILE A 59 19.87 -6.74 3.59
CA ILE A 59 18.65 -6.84 4.37
C ILE A 59 19.05 -6.91 5.84
N GLY A 60 18.96 -5.79 6.55
CA GLY A 60 19.24 -5.74 7.98
C GLY A 60 18.34 -6.71 8.75
N GLU A 61 18.86 -7.31 9.83
CA GLU A 61 18.03 -8.06 10.75
C GLU A 61 16.91 -7.16 11.30
N SER A 62 15.68 -7.69 11.42
CA SER A 62 14.58 -7.00 12.09
C SER A 62 15.00 -6.62 13.52
N ILE A 63 14.90 -5.33 13.81
CA ILE A 63 15.27 -4.70 15.09
C ILE A 63 13.99 -4.48 15.88
N SER A 64 14.04 -4.69 17.20
CA SER A 64 12.92 -4.33 18.06
C SER A 64 12.58 -2.84 17.91
N PRO A 65 11.29 -2.47 17.84
CA PRO A 65 10.90 -1.09 17.61
C PRO A 65 11.38 -0.22 18.78
N ASN A 66 12.06 0.87 18.45
CA ASN A 66 12.46 1.89 19.40
C ASN A 66 11.72 3.20 19.10
N TRP A 67 11.06 3.75 20.10
CA TRP A 67 10.31 5.01 20.02
C TRP A 67 10.89 6.11 20.92
N ASP A 68 12.00 5.83 21.62
CA ASP A 68 12.59 6.74 22.62
C ASP A 68 13.27 7.96 21.98
N ASP A 69 13.51 7.93 20.67
CA ASP A 69 14.18 9.00 19.92
C ASP A 69 13.27 10.23 19.64
N GLN A 70 11.99 10.16 20.04
CA GLN A 70 11.00 11.22 19.80
C GLN A 70 10.52 11.85 21.13
N PRO A 71 11.05 13.01 21.55
CA PRO A 71 10.73 13.60 22.84
C PRO A 71 9.26 14.04 22.98
N GLU A 72 8.59 14.30 21.86
CA GLU A 72 7.15 14.56 21.79
C GLU A 72 6.27 13.33 22.04
N TRP A 73 6.83 12.13 22.03
CA TRP A 73 6.09 10.89 22.19
C TRP A 73 6.09 10.42 23.63
N THR A 74 4.97 9.83 24.04
CA THR A 74 4.82 9.37 25.42
C THR A 74 4.14 8.01 25.49
N ASN A 75 4.53 7.23 26.50
CA ASN A 75 3.84 6.00 26.89
C ASN A 75 2.64 6.28 27.82
N LYS A 76 2.49 7.53 28.30
CA LYS A 76 1.36 7.93 29.15
C LYS A 76 0.12 8.12 28.28
N LYS A 77 -0.98 7.44 28.64
CA LYS A 77 -2.26 7.61 27.95
C LYS A 77 -2.67 9.08 27.89
N LEU A 78 -3.23 9.46 26.75
CA LEU A 78 -3.81 10.79 26.55
C LEU A 78 -4.96 11.01 27.54
N THR A 79 -4.90 12.12 28.29
CA THR A 79 -5.89 12.47 29.32
C THR A 79 -6.96 13.43 28.81
N ARG A 80 -6.66 14.14 27.71
CA ARG A 80 -7.57 15.09 27.08
C ARG A 80 -8.74 14.37 26.40
N LYS A 81 -9.88 15.06 26.30
CA LYS A 81 -11.21 14.46 26.04
C LYS A 81 -11.25 13.60 24.77
N TRP A 82 -10.84 14.13 23.64
CA TRP A 82 -10.94 13.46 22.35
C TRP A 82 -9.82 12.44 22.16
N GLY A 83 -8.58 12.78 22.53
CA GLY A 83 -7.48 11.81 22.52
C GLY A 83 -7.82 10.58 23.36
N LYS A 84 -8.31 10.76 24.58
CA LYS A 84 -8.77 9.67 25.46
C LYS A 84 -9.87 8.83 24.80
N LYS A 85 -10.89 9.46 24.23
CA LYS A 85 -11.97 8.74 23.52
C LYS A 85 -11.44 7.90 22.37
N CYS A 86 -10.48 8.39 21.59
CA CYS A 86 -9.88 7.64 20.48
C CYS A 86 -9.10 6.43 21.00
N VAL A 87 -8.29 6.63 22.03
CA VAL A 87 -7.51 5.55 22.67
C VAL A 87 -8.42 4.46 23.22
N GLU A 88 -9.51 4.83 23.88
CA GLU A 88 -10.46 3.88 24.47
C GLU A 88 -11.31 3.16 23.42
N ARG A 89 -11.79 3.86 22.38
CA ARG A 89 -12.66 3.28 21.35
C ARG A 89 -11.91 2.32 20.43
N TRP A 90 -10.70 2.70 19.99
CA TRP A 90 -9.93 1.92 19.01
C TRP A 90 -8.73 1.20 19.60
N CYS A 91 -8.61 1.16 20.93
CA CYS A 91 -7.50 0.50 21.63
C CYS A 91 -6.11 0.96 21.14
N LEU A 92 -5.94 2.26 20.86
CA LEU A 92 -4.67 2.80 20.37
C LEU A 92 -3.56 2.56 21.39
N LEU A 93 -2.42 2.10 20.88
CA LEU A 93 -1.24 1.72 21.65
C LEU A 93 -0.28 2.91 21.77
N PRO A 94 0.58 2.95 22.81
CA PRO A 94 1.71 3.86 22.82
C PRO A 94 2.71 3.48 21.70
N PRO A 95 3.49 4.44 21.17
CA PRO A 95 3.59 5.82 21.63
C PRO A 95 2.36 6.69 21.27
N TYR A 96 2.12 7.72 22.07
CA TYR A 96 1.14 8.77 21.80
C TYR A 96 1.86 10.09 21.47
N ASP A 97 1.56 10.71 20.32
CA ASP A 97 2.14 12.01 19.95
C ASP A 97 1.42 13.15 20.68
N THR A 98 2.15 13.85 21.55
CA THR A 98 1.60 14.92 22.39
C THR A 98 1.37 16.25 21.65
N ARG A 99 1.92 16.40 20.44
CA ARG A 99 1.71 17.59 19.58
C ARG A 99 0.33 17.60 18.95
N ILE A 100 -0.31 16.44 18.84
CA ILE A 100 -1.64 16.32 18.26
C ILE A 100 -2.66 17.06 19.13
N THR A 101 -3.33 18.04 18.51
CA THR A 101 -4.31 18.88 19.19
C THR A 101 -5.63 18.15 19.43
N GLU A 102 -6.43 18.63 20.39
CA GLU A 102 -7.77 18.08 20.63
C GLU A 102 -8.72 18.27 19.44
N ALA A 103 -8.51 19.30 18.62
CA ALA A 103 -9.27 19.50 17.39
C ALA A 103 -8.93 18.42 16.35
N GLN A 104 -7.66 18.09 16.19
CA GLN A 104 -7.22 17.00 15.30
C GLN A 104 -7.72 15.63 15.80
N TRP A 105 -7.63 15.35 17.10
CA TRP A 105 -8.22 14.13 17.67
C TRP A 105 -9.73 14.05 17.48
N LYS A 106 -10.43 15.19 17.55
CA LYS A 106 -11.86 15.25 17.26
C LYS A 106 -12.14 14.89 15.80
N ALA A 107 -11.42 15.49 14.85
CA ALA A 107 -11.58 15.20 13.43
C ALA A 107 -11.27 13.72 13.12
N TYR A 108 -10.19 13.19 13.67
CA TYR A 108 -9.86 11.76 13.60
C TYR A 108 -11.00 10.87 14.11
N TYR A 109 -11.56 11.23 15.27
CA TYR A 109 -12.68 10.49 15.86
C TYR A 109 -13.91 10.49 14.95
N GLU A 110 -14.26 11.66 14.41
CA GLU A 110 -15.44 11.84 13.57
C GLU A 110 -15.30 11.12 12.22
N GLU A 111 -14.15 11.24 11.54
CA GLU A 111 -13.85 10.51 10.29
C GLU A 111 -13.96 9.00 10.50
N ARG A 112 -13.25 8.48 11.50
CA ARG A 112 -13.18 7.04 11.74
C ARG A 112 -14.51 6.46 12.22
N THR A 113 -15.30 7.24 12.97
CA THR A 113 -16.69 6.88 13.34
C THR A 113 -17.61 6.86 12.12
N ALA A 114 -17.45 7.78 11.17
CA ALA A 114 -18.22 7.78 9.93
C ALA A 114 -17.88 6.56 9.06
N LEU A 115 -16.59 6.23 8.91
CA LEU A 115 -16.14 5.02 8.23
C LEU A 115 -16.65 3.74 8.89
N GLU A 116 -16.68 3.67 10.22
CA GLU A 116 -17.27 2.54 10.94
C GLU A 116 -18.73 2.31 10.56
N LYS A 117 -19.53 3.38 10.43
CA LYS A 117 -20.93 3.25 10.01
C LYS A 117 -21.03 2.67 8.60
N ILE A 118 -20.27 3.23 7.65
CA ILE A 118 -20.21 2.75 6.24
C ILE A 118 -19.81 1.27 6.18
N ASN A 119 -18.86 0.85 7.03
CA ASN A 119 -18.32 -0.51 7.04
C ASN A 119 -19.05 -1.47 8.01
N THR A 120 -20.21 -1.07 8.56
CA THR A 120 -21.02 -1.91 9.45
C THR A 120 -22.18 -2.56 8.69
N MET A 121 -22.34 -3.87 8.89
CA MET A 121 -23.44 -4.62 8.27
C MET A 121 -24.81 -4.03 8.67
N LYS A 122 -25.71 -3.85 7.69
CA LYS A 122 -27.09 -3.34 7.88
C LYS A 122 -27.21 -1.86 8.31
N SER A 123 -26.11 -1.10 8.31
CA SER A 123 -26.20 0.35 8.39
C SER A 123 -26.79 0.90 7.09
N GLN A 124 -27.62 1.95 7.17
CA GLN A 124 -28.17 2.60 5.97
C GLN A 124 -27.05 3.20 5.11
N GLU A 125 -25.99 3.65 5.76
CA GLU A 125 -24.79 4.25 5.15
C GLU A 125 -23.92 3.21 4.41
N SER A 126 -24.09 1.92 4.69
CA SER A 126 -23.34 0.84 3.99
C SER A 126 -23.72 0.68 2.51
N ALA A 127 -24.85 1.27 2.08
CA ALA A 127 -25.24 1.32 0.67
C ALA A 127 -24.24 2.08 -0.23
N ALA A 128 -23.36 2.90 0.37
CA ALA A 128 -22.32 3.62 -0.37
C ALA A 128 -21.27 2.69 -1.01
N ILE A 129 -21.11 1.46 -0.51
CA ILE A 129 -20.18 0.48 -1.07
C ILE A 129 -20.97 -0.52 -1.94
N VAL A 130 -21.09 -0.22 -3.22
CA VAL A 130 -21.86 -1.01 -4.19
C VAL A 130 -21.04 -2.21 -4.68
N SER A 131 -21.22 -3.35 -4.04
CA SER A 131 -20.60 -4.63 -4.41
C SER A 131 -21.52 -5.51 -5.29
N GLU A 132 -22.51 -4.92 -5.98
CA GLU A 132 -23.57 -5.67 -6.68
C GLU A 132 -23.04 -6.72 -7.66
N GLU A 133 -21.91 -6.44 -8.32
CA GLU A 133 -21.34 -7.37 -9.31
C GLU A 133 -20.26 -8.30 -8.75
N LEU A 134 -19.68 -8.04 -7.57
CA LEU A 134 -18.71 -8.96 -6.96
C LEU A 134 -19.37 -10.22 -6.39
N MET A 135 -20.71 -10.27 -6.33
CA MET A 135 -21.53 -11.38 -5.82
C MET A 135 -21.11 -11.86 -4.42
N GLN A 136 -20.44 -11.00 -3.66
CA GLN A 136 -19.91 -11.28 -2.33
C GLN A 136 -20.35 -10.19 -1.36
N ASN A 137 -20.38 -10.52 -0.07
CA ASN A 137 -20.71 -9.58 0.97
C ASN A 137 -19.45 -8.75 1.30
N THR A 138 -19.47 -7.45 0.99
CA THR A 138 -18.38 -6.48 1.26
C THR A 138 -17.77 -6.62 2.64
N TRP A 139 -18.59 -6.82 3.67
CA TRP A 139 -18.11 -6.95 5.04
C TRP A 139 -17.35 -8.27 5.28
N LYS A 140 -17.74 -9.36 4.61
CA LYS A 140 -16.96 -10.61 4.66
C LYS A 140 -15.59 -10.43 4.00
N ILE A 141 -15.54 -9.66 2.91
CA ILE A 141 -14.27 -9.30 2.25
C ILE A 141 -13.41 -8.49 3.21
N LEU A 142 -13.95 -7.42 3.79
CA LEU A 142 -13.22 -6.55 4.72
C LEU A 142 -12.68 -7.33 5.91
N ARG A 143 -13.52 -8.16 6.54
CA ARG A 143 -13.11 -9.00 7.67
C ARG A 143 -11.94 -9.90 7.28
N LYS A 144 -12.00 -10.56 6.13
CA LYS A 144 -10.93 -11.42 5.66
C LYS A 144 -9.64 -10.64 5.39
N ALA A 145 -9.74 -9.45 4.80
CA ALA A 145 -8.58 -8.56 4.63
C ALA A 145 -7.96 -8.17 5.97
N ALA A 146 -8.79 -7.78 6.95
CA ALA A 146 -8.35 -7.46 8.30
C ALA A 146 -7.68 -8.65 9.02
N GLU A 147 -8.21 -9.87 8.86
CA GLU A 147 -7.58 -11.10 9.36
C GLU A 147 -6.19 -11.32 8.71
N ASN A 148 -6.03 -11.04 7.42
CA ASN A 148 -4.72 -11.18 6.77
C ASN A 148 -3.72 -10.10 7.20
N VAL A 149 -4.19 -8.88 7.49
CA VAL A 149 -3.39 -7.84 8.15
C VAL A 149 -2.91 -8.32 9.51
N GLU A 150 -3.80 -8.88 10.33
CA GLU A 150 -3.47 -9.47 11.64
C GLU A 150 -2.41 -10.58 11.51
N PHE A 151 -2.63 -11.56 10.63
CA PHE A 151 -1.70 -12.67 10.42
C PHE A 151 -0.31 -12.23 9.97
N THR A 152 -0.24 -11.16 9.17
CA THR A 152 1.05 -10.62 8.72
C THR A 152 1.87 -10.10 9.90
N ILE A 153 1.24 -9.39 10.83
CA ILE A 153 1.88 -8.86 12.04
C ILE A 153 2.27 -9.96 13.01
N LEU A 154 1.39 -10.96 13.21
CA LEU A 154 1.71 -12.10 14.07
C LEU A 154 2.93 -12.90 13.58
N GLY A 155 3.16 -12.89 12.26
CA GLY A 155 4.35 -13.47 11.63
C GLY A 155 5.60 -12.57 11.62
N CYS A 156 5.57 -11.39 12.23
CA CYS A 156 6.73 -10.51 12.37
C CYS A 156 7.59 -10.88 13.59
N LYS A 157 8.88 -10.53 13.52
CA LYS A 157 9.82 -10.72 14.63
C LYS A 157 9.59 -9.61 15.65
N LEU A 158 9.02 -9.97 16.80
CA LEU A 158 8.88 -9.12 17.96
C LEU A 158 8.89 -10.03 19.19
N ASP A 159 9.89 -9.84 20.07
CA ASP A 159 10.11 -10.71 21.23
C ASP A 159 8.98 -10.60 22.26
N ASP A 160 8.38 -9.42 22.39
CA ASP A 160 7.19 -9.22 23.21
C ASP A 160 5.93 -9.73 22.48
N GLU A 161 5.60 -11.00 22.73
CA GLU A 161 4.41 -11.66 22.18
C GLU A 161 3.10 -10.97 22.57
N GLN A 162 3.02 -10.39 23.78
CA GLN A 162 1.81 -9.69 24.21
C GLN A 162 1.62 -8.38 23.44
N LEU A 163 2.70 -7.62 23.26
CA LEU A 163 2.70 -6.42 22.43
C LEU A 163 2.36 -6.77 20.98
N LYS A 164 2.96 -7.83 20.41
CA LYS A 164 2.65 -8.32 19.06
C LYS A 164 1.16 -8.61 18.87
N GLN A 165 0.57 -9.37 19.80
CA GLN A 165 -0.87 -9.68 19.79
C GLN A 165 -1.74 -8.43 19.90
N ARG A 166 -1.33 -7.45 20.73
CA ARG A 166 -2.06 -6.18 20.86
C ARG A 166 -2.00 -5.38 19.56
N ILE A 167 -0.84 -5.26 18.93
CA ILE A 167 -0.68 -4.55 17.66
C ILE A 167 -1.53 -5.21 16.57
N ALA A 168 -1.45 -6.53 16.45
CA ALA A 168 -2.20 -7.30 15.46
C ALA A 168 -3.73 -7.09 15.64
N ARG A 169 -4.23 -7.19 16.88
CA ARG A 169 -5.65 -6.96 17.20
C ARG A 169 -6.08 -5.53 16.88
N THR A 170 -5.27 -4.53 17.23
CA THR A 170 -5.59 -3.13 16.94
C THR A 170 -5.63 -2.88 15.44
N LEU A 171 -4.68 -3.42 14.67
CA LEU A 171 -4.65 -3.29 13.21
C LEU A 171 -5.85 -3.97 12.52
N MET A 172 -6.27 -5.15 12.99
CA MET A 172 -7.47 -5.82 12.49
C MET A 172 -8.71 -4.91 12.59
N GLY A 173 -8.85 -4.15 13.67
CA GLY A 173 -9.93 -3.16 13.86
C GLY A 173 -9.68 -1.81 13.19
N SER A 174 -8.62 -1.66 12.40
CA SER A 174 -8.17 -0.38 11.83
C SER A 174 -8.25 -0.30 10.31
N LEU A 175 -8.77 -1.33 9.65
CA LEU A 175 -8.96 -1.37 8.21
C LEU A 175 -10.41 -1.03 7.84
N TYR A 176 -10.58 -0.13 6.87
CA TYR A 176 -11.88 0.28 6.35
C TYR A 176 -11.86 0.31 4.82
N PHE A 177 -12.98 -0.03 4.18
CA PHE A 177 -13.22 0.37 2.80
C PHE A 177 -13.68 1.82 2.75
N LEU A 178 -13.08 2.56 1.82
CA LEU A 178 -13.53 3.88 1.38
C LEU A 178 -14.46 3.72 0.17
N GLU A 179 -14.13 2.77 -0.71
CA GLU A 179 -14.89 2.39 -1.89
C GLU A 179 -14.51 0.95 -2.26
N LEU A 180 -15.48 0.16 -2.72
CA LEU A 180 -15.23 -1.14 -3.34
C LEU A 180 -16.20 -1.27 -4.51
N TRP A 181 -15.62 -1.47 -5.69
CA TRP A 181 -16.36 -1.68 -6.91
C TRP A 181 -15.72 -2.82 -7.70
N GLY A 182 -16.52 -3.54 -8.46
CA GLY A 182 -16.00 -4.49 -9.42
C GLY A 182 -17.05 -4.89 -10.42
N SER A 183 -16.62 -5.59 -11.45
CA SER A 183 -17.48 -6.17 -12.49
C SER A 183 -16.97 -7.53 -12.90
N ASN A 184 -17.87 -8.39 -13.40
CA ASN A 184 -17.50 -9.71 -13.94
C ASN A 184 -17.38 -9.67 -15.45
N GLU A 185 -16.59 -10.58 -16.02
CA GLU A 185 -16.73 -10.88 -17.44
C GLU A 185 -18.08 -11.55 -17.70
N GLU A 186 -18.86 -10.98 -18.60
CA GLU A 186 -20.24 -11.40 -18.88
C GLU A 186 -20.32 -12.80 -19.50
N ASP A 187 -19.25 -13.20 -20.21
CA ASP A 187 -19.26 -14.37 -21.11
C ASP A 187 -18.48 -15.60 -20.59
N LEU A 188 -17.83 -15.53 -19.42
CA LEU A 188 -17.00 -16.63 -18.92
C LEU A 188 -17.62 -17.35 -17.71
N ARG A 189 -17.63 -18.68 -17.75
CA ARG A 189 -17.91 -19.55 -16.59
C ARG A 189 -16.63 -20.31 -16.19
N PRO A 190 -16.13 -20.19 -14.95
CA PRO A 190 -16.66 -19.35 -13.86
C PRO A 190 -16.49 -17.85 -14.15
N ARG A 191 -17.45 -17.04 -13.67
CA ARG A 191 -17.40 -15.57 -13.77
C ARG A 191 -16.11 -15.10 -13.11
N THR A 192 -15.15 -14.68 -13.93
CA THR A 192 -13.92 -14.06 -13.45
C THR A 192 -14.16 -12.56 -13.37
N PRO A 193 -13.74 -11.88 -12.29
CA PRO A 193 -13.93 -10.45 -12.24
C PRO A 193 -13.11 -9.81 -13.37
N ARG A 194 -13.77 -9.02 -14.19
CA ARG A 194 -13.17 -8.24 -15.27
C ARG A 194 -12.46 -7.03 -14.72
N TYR A 195 -13.06 -6.36 -13.74
CA TYR A 195 -12.49 -5.18 -13.13
C TYR A 195 -12.75 -5.20 -11.63
N VAL A 196 -11.79 -4.76 -10.83
CA VAL A 196 -11.96 -4.54 -9.39
C VAL A 196 -11.20 -3.29 -9.03
N THR A 197 -11.89 -2.33 -8.42
CA THR A 197 -11.26 -1.20 -7.75
C THR A 197 -11.60 -1.25 -6.28
N ALA A 198 -10.58 -1.20 -5.42
CA ALA A 198 -10.75 -1.09 -3.98
C ALA A 198 -9.96 0.10 -3.46
N LYS A 199 -10.64 0.98 -2.72
CA LYS A 199 -10.02 2.04 -1.92
C LYS A 199 -10.13 1.62 -0.47
N THR A 200 -9.00 1.45 0.21
CA THR A 200 -8.97 1.13 1.63
C THR A 200 -8.17 2.15 2.42
N ARG A 201 -8.47 2.23 3.72
CA ARG A 201 -7.69 3.00 4.68
C ARG A 201 -7.33 2.12 5.85
N LEU A 202 -6.04 2.06 6.15
CA LEU A 202 -5.50 1.39 7.33
C LEU A 202 -4.97 2.45 8.30
N TYR A 203 -5.54 2.52 9.50
CA TYR A 203 -5.05 3.41 10.56
C TYR A 203 -3.90 2.77 11.34
N SER A 204 -2.93 3.59 11.76
CA SER A 204 -1.84 3.15 12.63
C SER A 204 -2.41 2.57 13.93
N PRO A 205 -1.81 1.50 14.48
CA PRO A 205 -2.21 0.97 15.77
C PRO A 205 -1.77 1.87 16.93
N PHE A 206 -0.90 2.85 16.66
CA PHE A 206 -0.31 3.73 17.66
C PHE A 206 -1.03 5.08 17.72
N GLY A 207 -0.88 5.77 18.85
CA GLY A 207 -1.40 7.10 19.10
C GLY A 207 -0.68 8.24 18.37
N ILE A 208 -0.07 7.97 17.22
CA ILE A 208 0.68 8.95 16.40
C ILE A 208 -0.18 9.60 15.31
N GLY A 209 -1.44 9.16 15.17
CA GLY A 209 -2.43 9.81 14.31
C GLY A 209 -2.18 9.63 12.81
N THR A 210 -1.45 8.60 12.39
CA THR A 210 -1.18 8.33 10.97
C THR A 210 -2.09 7.24 10.39
N SER A 211 -2.23 7.25 9.07
CA SER A 211 -2.94 6.20 8.31
C SER A 211 -2.34 6.06 6.92
N ILE A 212 -2.63 4.94 6.27
CA ILE A 212 -2.27 4.68 4.87
C ILE A 212 -3.57 4.51 4.10
N ASP A 213 -3.72 5.31 3.05
CA ASP A 213 -4.71 5.06 2.01
C ASP A 213 -4.10 4.13 0.96
N LEU A 214 -4.90 3.19 0.49
CA LEU A 214 -4.53 2.25 -0.55
C LEU A 214 -5.55 2.31 -1.67
N TYR A 215 -5.06 2.28 -2.89
CA TYR A 215 -5.86 2.20 -4.10
C TYR A 215 -5.41 0.98 -4.88
N TYR A 216 -6.24 -0.05 -4.88
CA TYR A 216 -6.04 -1.24 -5.70
C TYR A 216 -6.89 -1.12 -6.95
N ASP A 217 -6.25 -1.21 -8.11
CA ASP A 217 -6.92 -1.30 -9.39
C ASP A 217 -6.54 -2.60 -10.08
N TYR A 218 -7.53 -3.30 -10.60
CA TYR A 218 -7.35 -4.57 -11.27
C TYR A 218 -8.23 -4.62 -12.51
N TYR A 219 -7.64 -5.06 -13.61
CA TYR A 219 -8.34 -5.34 -14.84
C TYR A 219 -7.87 -6.65 -15.46
N TYR A 220 -8.82 -7.41 -15.98
CA TYR A 220 -8.60 -8.59 -16.78
C TYR A 220 -9.64 -8.68 -17.88
N ARG A 221 -9.17 -8.82 -19.12
CA ARG A 221 -10.02 -9.07 -20.26
C ARG A 221 -9.47 -10.25 -21.04
N TYR A 222 -10.30 -11.27 -21.15
CA TYR A 222 -10.01 -12.42 -21.98
C TYR A 222 -10.15 -12.05 -23.46
N ARG A 223 -9.20 -12.48 -24.29
CA ARG A 223 -9.25 -12.25 -25.74
C ARG A 223 -9.04 -13.56 -26.49
N VAL A 224 -10.09 -14.03 -27.16
CA VAL A 224 -10.09 -15.34 -27.89
C VAL A 224 -8.94 -15.47 -28.90
N CYS A 225 -8.57 -14.37 -29.57
CA CYS A 225 -7.61 -14.38 -30.68
C CYS A 225 -6.34 -13.54 -30.41
N MET A 226 -6.16 -13.03 -29.18
CA MET A 226 -4.98 -12.25 -28.78
C MET A 226 -4.48 -12.74 -27.41
N ALA A 227 -3.36 -12.21 -26.94
CA ALA A 227 -2.98 -12.39 -25.54
C ALA A 227 -4.06 -11.76 -24.64
N ASP A 228 -4.31 -12.38 -23.48
CA ASP A 228 -5.17 -11.82 -22.46
C ASP A 228 -4.63 -10.45 -22.03
N GLU A 229 -5.52 -9.50 -21.76
CA GLU A 229 -5.13 -8.22 -21.20
C GLU A 229 -5.26 -8.29 -19.70
N ARG A 230 -4.15 -8.09 -18.98
CA ARG A 230 -4.14 -8.06 -17.52
C ARG A 230 -3.42 -6.82 -17.02
N HIS A 231 -4.03 -6.17 -16.05
CA HIS A 231 -3.45 -5.05 -15.32
C HIS A 231 -3.78 -5.23 -13.84
N SER A 232 -2.82 -4.93 -12.98
CA SER A 232 -3.04 -4.77 -11.55
C SER A 232 -2.12 -3.69 -11.01
N SER A 233 -2.61 -2.78 -10.20
CA SER A 233 -1.81 -1.83 -9.46
C SER A 233 -2.28 -1.76 -8.01
N LEU A 234 -1.34 -1.51 -7.12
CA LEU A 234 -1.61 -1.08 -5.77
C LEU A 234 -0.81 0.19 -5.53
N ASP A 235 -1.50 1.30 -5.36
CA ASP A 235 -0.94 2.57 -4.96
C ASP A 235 -1.21 2.80 -3.47
N GLY A 236 -0.28 3.48 -2.80
CA GLY A 236 -0.38 3.82 -1.39
C GLY A 236 -0.06 5.29 -1.17
N ALA A 237 -0.74 5.92 -0.22
CA ALA A 237 -0.47 7.28 0.20
C ALA A 237 -0.52 7.41 1.72
N LEU A 238 0.52 8.03 2.27
CA LEU A 238 0.61 8.28 3.71
C LEU A 238 -0.23 9.51 4.09
N ARG A 239 -0.98 9.37 5.18
CA ARG A 239 -1.79 10.41 5.79
C ARG A 239 -1.35 10.66 7.22
N THR A 240 -1.40 11.92 7.59
CA THR A 240 -1.28 12.42 8.96
C THR A 240 -2.66 12.76 9.51
N ILE A 241 -2.73 13.02 10.80
CA ILE A 241 -4.01 13.39 11.44
C ILE A 241 -4.56 14.73 10.92
N SER A 242 -3.69 15.56 10.35
CA SER A 242 -4.09 16.82 9.71
C SER A 242 -4.85 16.59 8.40
N ASP A 243 -4.72 15.41 7.79
CA ASP A 243 -5.37 15.06 6.54
C ASP A 243 -6.79 14.51 6.75
N CYS A 244 -7.24 14.36 8.00
CA CYS A 244 -8.58 13.88 8.33
C CYS A 244 -9.66 14.84 7.82
N LYS A 245 -10.65 14.30 7.09
CA LYS A 245 -11.78 15.01 6.49
C LYS A 245 -13.10 14.38 6.94
N PRO A 246 -13.62 14.75 8.13
CA PRO A 246 -14.86 14.18 8.66
C PRO A 246 -16.08 14.33 7.74
N GLU A 247 -16.10 15.40 6.95
CA GLU A 247 -17.14 15.71 5.96
C GLU A 247 -17.09 14.84 4.70
N ASP A 248 -15.91 14.30 4.37
CA ASP A 248 -15.69 13.38 3.25
C ASP A 248 -14.79 12.22 3.69
N PRO A 249 -15.31 11.32 4.54
CA PRO A 249 -14.51 10.26 5.13
C PRO A 249 -14.00 9.26 4.08
N SER A 250 -14.65 9.18 2.93
CA SER A 250 -14.35 8.26 1.81
C SER A 250 -13.30 8.79 0.84
N PHE A 251 -12.82 10.03 1.01
CA PHE A 251 -11.70 10.56 0.23
C PHE A 251 -10.50 9.63 0.30
N CYS A 252 -9.89 9.27 -0.84
CA CYS A 252 -8.70 8.41 -0.89
C CYS A 252 -7.51 9.17 -1.49
N ALA A 253 -6.46 9.37 -0.69
CA ALA A 253 -5.26 10.08 -1.11
C ALA A 253 -4.39 9.28 -2.10
N ALA A 254 -4.57 7.95 -2.16
CA ALA A 254 -3.86 7.07 -3.07
C ALA A 254 -4.52 6.95 -4.44
N ALA A 255 -5.77 7.41 -4.58
CA ALA A 255 -6.47 7.37 -5.86
C ALA A 255 -5.79 8.31 -6.90
N PRO A 256 -5.78 7.92 -8.18
CA PRO A 256 -5.23 8.77 -9.24
C PRO A 256 -6.05 10.06 -9.39
N ASN A 257 -5.39 11.13 -9.85
CA ASN A 257 -6.08 12.38 -10.13
C ASN A 257 -7.03 12.16 -11.32
N PRO A 258 -8.34 12.47 -11.23
CA PRO A 258 -9.23 12.36 -12.38
C PRO A 258 -8.79 13.22 -13.58
N GLU A 259 -8.06 14.32 -13.33
CA GLU A 259 -7.50 15.18 -14.38
C GLU A 259 -6.13 14.71 -14.89
N ASN A 260 -5.43 13.87 -14.11
CA ASN A 260 -4.12 13.32 -14.46
C ASN A 260 -3.96 11.90 -13.90
N MET A 261 -4.46 10.92 -14.65
CA MET A 261 -4.54 9.52 -14.22
C MET A 261 -3.16 8.87 -13.98
N ASP A 262 -2.07 9.48 -14.47
CA ASP A 262 -0.70 9.00 -14.32
C ASP A 262 -0.01 9.50 -13.03
N GLU A 263 -0.65 10.40 -12.26
CA GLU A 263 -0.11 10.93 -11.02
C GLU A 263 -0.97 10.55 -9.81
N VAL A 264 -0.34 9.90 -8.82
CA VAL A 264 -0.93 9.75 -7.49
C VAL A 264 -1.11 11.16 -6.90
N MET A 265 -2.34 11.47 -6.48
CA MET A 265 -2.75 12.81 -6.02
C MET A 265 -1.92 13.35 -4.85
N ALA A 266 -1.36 12.47 -4.02
CA ALA A 266 -0.62 12.86 -2.83
C ALA A 266 0.88 13.01 -3.10
N ALA A 267 1.47 14.09 -2.59
CA ALA A 267 2.92 14.30 -2.57
C ALA A 267 3.69 13.15 -1.85
N ASN A 268 3.01 12.40 -1.00
CA ASN A 268 3.52 11.23 -0.27
C ASN A 268 2.95 9.91 -0.81
N GLY A 269 2.50 9.90 -2.06
CA GLY A 269 1.97 8.73 -2.76
C GLY A 269 3.04 7.95 -3.51
N CYS A 270 2.90 6.63 -3.58
CA CYS A 270 3.72 5.79 -4.44
C CYS A 270 2.99 4.53 -4.88
N THR A 271 3.38 4.02 -6.05
CA THR A 271 2.98 2.69 -6.51
C THR A 271 3.74 1.61 -5.73
N ILE A 272 3.01 0.85 -4.92
CA ILE A 272 3.51 -0.28 -4.14
C ILE A 272 3.84 -1.44 -5.08
N PHE A 273 2.92 -1.73 -6.00
CA PHE A 273 3.05 -2.77 -7.00
C PHE A 273 2.30 -2.37 -8.27
N MET A 274 2.82 -2.77 -9.42
CA MET A 274 2.12 -2.69 -10.69
C MET A 274 2.50 -3.89 -11.55
N GLY A 275 1.52 -4.57 -12.10
CA GLY A 275 1.66 -5.67 -13.04
C GLY A 275 0.88 -5.36 -14.31
N VAL A 276 1.51 -5.52 -15.47
CA VAL A 276 0.90 -5.29 -16.78
C VAL A 276 1.29 -6.42 -17.72
N GLU A 277 0.33 -6.97 -18.45
CA GLU A 277 0.62 -7.87 -19.56
C GLU A 277 1.21 -7.06 -20.72
N ASP A 278 2.50 -7.25 -21.01
CA ASP A 278 3.14 -6.72 -22.22
C ASP A 278 2.96 -7.76 -23.33
N PHE A 279 2.33 -7.36 -24.44
CA PHE A 279 2.06 -8.22 -25.61
C PHE A 279 3.28 -9.01 -26.10
N PHE A 280 4.49 -8.48 -25.94
CA PHE A 280 5.73 -9.11 -26.41
C PHE A 280 6.54 -9.76 -25.29
N LYS A 281 6.36 -9.32 -24.04
CA LYS A 281 7.19 -9.77 -22.90
C LYS A 281 6.43 -10.59 -21.85
N GLY A 282 5.12 -10.81 -22.05
CA GLY A 282 4.24 -11.40 -21.05
C GLY A 282 4.04 -10.45 -19.87
N PHE A 283 3.57 -10.99 -18.75
CA PHE A 283 3.37 -10.22 -17.52
C PHE A 283 4.66 -9.60 -16.99
N VAL A 284 4.71 -8.27 -16.99
CA VAL A 284 5.80 -7.47 -16.43
C VAL A 284 5.32 -6.86 -15.13
N SER A 285 6.11 -6.98 -14.07
CA SER A 285 5.80 -6.36 -12.78
C SER A 285 6.84 -5.34 -12.36
N ARG A 286 6.38 -4.38 -11.56
CA ARG A 286 7.16 -3.35 -10.90
C ARG A 286 6.78 -3.32 -9.44
N SER A 287 7.77 -3.18 -8.57
CA SER A 287 7.58 -3.03 -7.14
C SER A 287 8.12 -1.68 -6.67
N ILE A 288 7.64 -1.27 -5.50
CA ILE A 288 8.15 -0.15 -4.72
C ILE A 288 9.64 -0.30 -4.39
N ARG A 289 10.31 0.85 -4.20
CA ARG A 289 11.70 0.89 -3.75
C ARG A 289 11.75 0.76 -2.23
N GLU A 290 12.80 0.13 -1.72
CA GLU A 290 12.98 -0.08 -0.28
C GLU A 290 12.97 1.23 0.53
N LYS A 291 13.59 2.30 0.02
CA LYS A 291 13.58 3.62 0.69
C LYS A 291 12.17 4.19 0.86
N ASP A 292 11.28 3.91 -0.09
CA ASP A 292 9.89 4.34 0.02
C ASP A 292 9.16 3.48 1.07
N LEU A 293 9.45 2.17 1.13
CA LEU A 293 8.93 1.28 2.19
C LEU A 293 9.40 1.69 3.59
N GLU A 294 10.67 2.05 3.77
CA GLU A 294 11.18 2.57 5.05
C GLU A 294 10.44 3.84 5.50
N LEU A 295 10.03 4.68 4.55
CA LEU A 295 9.24 5.88 4.85
C LEU A 295 7.83 5.50 5.29
N PHE A 296 7.20 4.52 4.64
CA PHE A 296 5.90 3.97 5.05
C PHE A 296 5.98 3.40 6.46
N GLU A 297 7.00 2.60 6.75
CA GLU A 297 7.22 2.03 8.08
C GLU A 297 7.37 3.13 9.14
N ALA A 298 8.28 4.09 8.88
CA ALA A 298 8.57 5.19 9.79
C ALA A 298 7.34 6.01 10.13
N LEU A 299 6.54 6.36 9.13
CA LEU A 299 5.37 7.20 9.33
C LEU A 299 4.18 6.42 9.89
N PHE A 300 4.05 5.14 9.55
CA PHE A 300 2.91 4.33 9.98
C PHE A 300 3.12 3.70 11.36
N PHE A 301 4.32 3.24 11.68
CA PHE A 301 4.66 2.60 12.96
C PHE A 301 5.47 3.49 13.90
N GLY A 302 5.94 4.64 13.42
CA GLY A 302 6.81 5.53 14.21
C GLY A 302 8.23 4.99 14.39
N CYS A 303 8.63 3.96 13.67
CA CYS A 303 9.96 3.35 13.77
C CYS A 303 10.41 2.79 12.42
N LYS A 304 11.70 2.49 12.29
CA LYS A 304 12.30 1.91 11.09
C LYS A 304 13.00 0.60 11.41
N GLY A 305 12.97 -0.34 10.48
CA GLY A 305 13.70 -1.61 10.56
C GLY A 305 13.05 -2.63 11.49
N TRP A 306 11.83 -2.38 11.98
CA TRP A 306 11.09 -3.35 12.76
C TRP A 306 10.50 -4.44 11.87
N ILE A 307 9.77 -4.05 10.85
CA ILE A 307 9.16 -4.93 9.87
C ILE A 307 10.05 -4.96 8.63
N SER A 308 10.43 -6.16 8.19
CA SER A 308 11.20 -6.28 6.95
C SER A 308 10.41 -5.71 5.76
N ALA A 309 11.10 -5.17 4.77
CA ALA A 309 10.47 -4.60 3.56
C ALA A 309 9.44 -5.56 2.93
N ARG A 310 9.75 -6.87 2.88
CA ARG A 310 8.83 -7.90 2.40
C ARG A 310 7.56 -7.99 3.25
N LYS A 311 7.69 -8.03 4.57
CA LYS A 311 6.54 -8.13 5.48
C LYS A 311 5.68 -6.87 5.43
N LEU A 312 6.30 -5.71 5.22
CA LEU A 312 5.56 -4.47 5.00
C LEU A 312 4.78 -4.52 3.68
N VAL A 313 5.37 -5.04 2.60
CA VAL A 313 4.64 -5.27 1.34
C VAL A 313 3.49 -6.26 1.53
N ASP A 314 3.72 -7.38 2.24
CA ASP A 314 2.65 -8.34 2.56
C ASP A 314 1.51 -7.68 3.35
N LEU A 315 1.83 -6.76 4.27
CA LEU A 315 0.84 -6.02 5.08
C LEU A 315 0.02 -5.09 4.19
N LEU A 316 0.68 -4.33 3.31
CA LEU A 316 0.03 -3.39 2.39
C LEU A 316 -0.85 -4.12 1.38
N LEU A 317 -0.37 -5.25 0.83
CA LEU A 317 -1.17 -6.12 -0.03
C LEU A 317 -2.36 -6.69 0.72
N ALA A 318 -2.18 -7.15 1.96
CA ALA A 318 -3.28 -7.66 2.78
C ALA A 318 -4.34 -6.60 3.11
N ALA A 319 -3.94 -5.34 3.21
CA ALA A 319 -4.84 -4.22 3.45
C ALA A 319 -5.50 -3.68 2.17
N GLY A 320 -4.85 -3.80 1.02
CA GLY A 320 -5.32 -3.24 -0.26
C GLY A 320 -6.07 -4.23 -1.15
N GLU A 321 -5.82 -5.53 -1.04
CA GLU A 321 -6.32 -6.53 -2.00
C GLU A 321 -7.60 -7.24 -1.52
N ASP A 322 -8.55 -7.39 -2.44
CA ASP A 322 -9.73 -8.25 -2.26
C ASP A 322 -9.36 -9.73 -2.47
N PHE A 323 -9.55 -10.53 -1.41
CA PHE A 323 -9.15 -11.93 -1.27
C PHE A 323 -9.99 -12.94 -2.09
N GLY A 324 -10.26 -12.62 -3.35
CA GLY A 324 -10.88 -13.49 -4.35
C GLY A 324 -9.87 -14.24 -5.25
N ARG A 325 -8.61 -13.80 -5.38
CA ARG A 325 -7.66 -14.35 -6.38
C ARG A 325 -6.37 -14.96 -5.81
N ARG A 326 -6.48 -16.09 -5.09
CA ARG A 326 -5.30 -16.89 -4.67
C ARG A 326 -4.38 -17.34 -5.82
N ARG A 327 -4.83 -17.37 -7.09
CA ARG A 327 -4.01 -17.84 -8.23
C ARG A 327 -3.04 -16.79 -8.79
N ALA A 328 -3.47 -15.53 -8.90
CA ALA A 328 -2.62 -14.40 -9.31
C ALA A 328 -1.50 -14.17 -8.28
N LEU A 329 -1.90 -14.18 -7.00
CA LEU A 329 -1.02 -14.07 -5.85
C LEU A 329 0.01 -15.19 -5.72
N LEU A 330 -0.27 -16.40 -6.22
CA LEU A 330 0.72 -17.47 -6.21
C LEU A 330 1.88 -17.16 -7.17
N GLN A 331 1.59 -16.57 -8.34
CA GLN A 331 2.64 -16.14 -9.27
C GLN A 331 3.43 -14.95 -8.72
N GLU A 332 2.77 -13.97 -8.11
CA GLU A 332 3.41 -12.78 -7.52
C GLU A 332 4.20 -13.12 -6.24
N ARG A 333 3.67 -13.99 -5.36
CA ARG A 333 4.42 -14.53 -4.21
C ARG A 333 5.57 -15.43 -4.63
N ASN A 334 5.42 -16.20 -5.70
CA ASN A 334 6.52 -16.99 -6.25
C ASN A 334 7.61 -16.08 -6.83
N LEU A 335 7.26 -14.95 -7.45
CA LEU A 335 8.22 -13.93 -7.90
C LEU A 335 8.99 -13.32 -6.72
N LEU A 336 8.30 -12.94 -5.65
CA LEU A 336 8.95 -12.44 -4.43
C LEU A 336 9.82 -13.51 -3.74
N ALA A 337 9.39 -14.77 -3.72
CA ALA A 337 10.17 -15.88 -3.18
C ALA A 337 11.36 -16.27 -4.08
N GLU A 338 11.26 -16.08 -5.39
CA GLU A 338 12.36 -16.32 -6.34
C GLU A 338 13.42 -15.21 -6.24
N LEU A 339 13.01 -13.97 -6.00
CA LEU A 339 13.92 -12.86 -5.67
C LEU A 339 14.73 -13.16 -4.39
N GLU A 340 14.07 -13.63 -3.34
CA GLU A 340 14.71 -14.03 -2.08
C GLU A 340 15.63 -15.26 -2.24
N LYS A 341 15.20 -16.27 -3.00
CA LYS A 341 16.02 -17.47 -3.24
C LYS A 341 17.26 -17.18 -4.09
N ASN A 342 17.18 -16.21 -5.00
CA ASN A 342 18.33 -15.78 -5.79
C ASN A 342 19.31 -14.97 -4.93
N TYR A 343 18.79 -14.14 -4.03
CA TYR A 343 19.57 -13.44 -3.00
C TYR A 343 20.33 -14.41 -2.07
N ASP A 344 19.64 -15.40 -1.49
CA ASP A 344 20.26 -16.39 -0.60
C ASP A 344 21.34 -17.24 -1.28
N LYS A 345 21.23 -17.47 -2.60
CA LYS A 345 22.22 -18.21 -3.38
C LYS A 345 23.45 -17.39 -3.70
N GLU A 346 23.29 -16.09 -3.92
CA GLU A 346 24.40 -15.18 -4.20
C GLU A 346 25.20 -14.83 -2.94
N HIS A 347 24.64 -15.07 -1.75
CA HIS A 347 25.27 -14.72 -0.47
C HIS A 347 25.60 -15.91 0.44
N ARG A 348 25.42 -17.15 -0.04
CA ARG A 348 25.85 -18.39 0.65
C ARG A 348 27.37 -18.66 0.60
N GLY A 349 28.18 -17.66 0.29
CA GLY A 349 29.64 -17.81 0.11
C GLY A 349 30.51 -16.78 0.81
N GLU A 350 29.95 -15.82 1.56
CA GLU A 350 30.76 -14.91 2.37
C GLU A 350 31.00 -15.54 3.74
N GLU A 351 31.95 -16.49 3.77
CA GLU A 351 32.57 -16.93 5.02
C GLU A 351 33.22 -15.72 5.69
N VAL A 352 32.73 -15.40 6.89
CA VAL A 352 33.29 -14.40 7.79
C VAL A 352 34.73 -14.81 8.12
N CYS A 353 35.70 -14.17 7.48
CA CYS A 353 37.09 -14.17 7.95
C CYS A 353 37.13 -13.39 9.26
N VAL A 354 37.18 -14.11 10.38
CA VAL A 354 37.47 -13.54 11.71
C VAL A 354 38.98 -13.29 11.77
N PRO A 355 39.45 -12.04 11.95
CA PRO A 355 40.87 -11.78 12.16
C PRO A 355 41.29 -12.32 13.53
N GLN A 356 42.40 -13.08 13.57
CA GLN A 356 43.06 -13.51 14.81
C GLN A 356 43.85 -12.38 15.46
#